data_AF-A0AAJ2GZS4-F1
#
_entry.id   AF-A0AAJ2GZS4-F1
#
_cell.length_a   1.000
_cell.length_b   1.000
_cell.length_c   1.000
_cell.angle_alpha   90.00
_cell.angle_beta   90.00
_cell.angle_gamma   90.00
#
_symmetry.space_group_name_H-M   'P 1'
#
loop_
_entity.id
_entity.type
_entity.pdbx_description
1 polymer ?
#
loop_
_entity_poly.entity_id
_entity_poly.type
_entity_poly.pdbx_seq_one_letter_code
_entity_poly.pdbx_strand_id
1 'polypeptide(L)' 'MAKIGIVCSSAGGAFYAAQALLASCGFHHNYFIVTDRQCGIEEKCLELSIPVKRIVDADKSSFSRKASYWLFEEMQVD' A
#
# COMPACT_ATOMS: atom_id res chain seq x y z
N MET A 1 -2.81 -1.21 16.99
CA MET A 1 -3.10 -1.39 15.56
C MET A 1 -2.13 -0.51 14.79
N ALA A 2 -1.15 -1.10 14.11
CA ALA A 2 -0.13 -0.33 13.39
C ALA A 2 -0.68 0.18 12.04
N LYS A 3 -0.14 1.30 11.57
CA LYS A 3 -0.32 1.76 10.19
C LYS A 3 0.85 1.29 9.35
N ILE A 4 0.57 0.64 8.23
CA ILE A 4 1.59 0.00 7.39
C ILE A 4 1.46 0.55 5.97
N GLY A 5 2.52 1.21 5.51
CA GLY A 5 2.68 1.66 4.13
C GLY A 5 3.30 0.56 3.27
N ILE A 6 2.78 0.35 2.08
CA ILE A 6 3.28 -0.65 1.13
C ILE A 6 3.44 0.00 -0.23
N VAL A 7 4.59 -0.21 -0.86
CA VAL A 7 4.83 0.14 -2.25
C VAL A 7 4.75 -1.14 -3.09
N CYS A 8 3.91 -1.15 -4.12
CA CYS A 8 3.70 -2.32 -4.97
C CYS A 8 3.63 -1.94 -6.45
N SER A 9 3.98 -2.88 -7.32
CA SER A 9 3.94 -2.70 -8.78
C SER A 9 3.28 -3.89 -9.50
N SER A 10 2.57 -4.74 -8.76
CA SER A 10 2.05 -6.02 -9.25
C SER A 10 0.68 -6.36 -8.62
N ALA A 11 0.28 -7.62 -8.66
CA ALA A 11 -1.01 -8.06 -8.13
C ALA A 11 -1.09 -8.12 -6.59
N GLY A 12 0.02 -7.99 -5.85
CA GLY A 12 -0.04 -7.94 -4.38
C GLY A 12 -0.23 -9.29 -3.65
N GLY A 13 -0.03 -10.43 -4.31
CA GLY A 13 -0.26 -11.76 -3.71
C GLY A 13 0.45 -11.99 -2.36
N ALA A 14 1.69 -11.54 -2.23
CA ALA A 14 2.44 -11.63 -0.97
C ALA A 14 1.81 -10.79 0.15
N PHE A 15 1.32 -9.59 -0.17
CA PHE A 15 0.61 -8.73 0.77
C PHE A 15 -0.67 -9.41 1.28
N TYR A 16 -1.48 -9.99 0.38
CA TYR A 16 -2.71 -10.67 0.80
C TYR A 16 -2.44 -11.90 1.67
N ALA A 17 -1.42 -12.70 1.32
CA ALA A 17 -1.03 -13.84 2.15
C ALA A 17 -0.59 -13.39 3.55
N ALA A 18 0.22 -12.33 3.64
CA ALA A 18 0.65 -11.76 4.92
C ALA A 18 -0.53 -11.18 5.72
N GLN A 19 -1.40 -10.42 5.08
CA GLN A 19 -2.59 -9.84 5.70
C GLN A 19 -3.51 -10.94 6.26
N ALA A 20 -3.77 -11.99 5.48
CA ALA A 20 -4.62 -13.11 5.88
C ALA A 20 -4.03 -13.90 7.06
N LEU A 21 -2.71 -14.11 7.05
CA LEU A 21 -2.00 -14.77 8.15
C LEU A 21 -2.01 -13.93 9.43
N LEU A 22 -1.80 -12.62 9.33
CA LEU A 22 -1.89 -11.73 10.49
C LEU A 22 -3.32 -11.70 11.06
N ALA A 23 -4.32 -11.62 10.19
CA ALA A 23 -5.72 -11.64 10.58
C ALA A 23 -6.12 -12.98 11.25
N SER A 24 -5.61 -14.12 10.79
CA SER A 24 -5.89 -15.42 11.41
C SER A 24 -5.26 -15.56 12.81
N CYS A 25 -4.21 -14.79 13.09
CA CYS A 25 -3.62 -14.64 14.43
C CYS A 25 -4.29 -13.54 15.28
N GLY A 26 -5.37 -12.91 14.80
CA GLY A 26 -6.08 -11.83 15.50
C GLY A 26 -5.43 -10.46 15.39
N PHE A 27 -4.42 -10.29 14.53
CA PHE A 27 -3.79 -9.00 14.28
C PHE A 27 -4.46 -8.28 13.12
N HIS A 28 -4.95 -7.08 13.42
CA HIS A 28 -5.52 -6.16 12.43
C HIS A 28 -4.65 -4.90 12.35
N HIS A 29 -4.35 -4.47 11.13
CA HIS A 29 -3.54 -3.29 10.81
C HIS A 29 -4.28 -2.40 9.82
N ASN A 30 -3.95 -1.11 9.82
CA ASN A 30 -4.40 -0.18 8.79
C ASN A 30 -3.35 -0.16 7.67
N TYR A 31 -3.73 -0.56 6.46
CA TYR A 31 -2.81 -0.63 5.33
C TYR A 31 -3.02 0.57 4.40
N PHE A 32 -1.93 1.03 3.77
CA PHE A 32 -1.92 2.12 2.80
C PHE A 32 -1.01 1.74 1.65
N ILE A 33 -1.52 1.79 0.42
CA ILE A 33 -0.81 1.25 -0.75
C ILE A 33 -0.41 2.37 -1.72
N VAL A 34 0.83 2.35 -2.19
CA VAL A 34 1.30 3.16 -3.31
C VAL A 34 1.62 2.25 -4.48
N THR A 35 1.18 2.62 -5.69
CA THR A 35 1.55 1.92 -6.93
C THR A 35 2.29 2.85 -7.90
N ASP A 36 3.26 2.31 -8.64
CA ASP A 36 4.01 3.03 -9.68
C ASP A 36 3.33 2.95 -11.06
N ARG A 37 2.38 2.02 -11.22
CA ARG A 37 1.59 1.77 -12.43
C ARG A 37 0.26 1.11 -12.08
N GLN A 38 -0.64 1.07 -13.05
CA GLN A 38 -1.84 0.24 -12.95
C GLN A 38 -1.45 -1.23 -12.76
N CYS A 39 -1.94 -1.84 -11.69
CA CYS A 39 -1.68 -3.24 -11.41
C CYS A 39 -2.83 -3.86 -10.60
N GLY A 40 -2.88 -5.19 -10.56
CA GLY A 40 -4.01 -5.94 -10.00
C GLY A 40 -4.29 -5.70 -8.52
N ILE A 41 -3.35 -5.14 -7.76
CA ILE A 41 -3.57 -4.85 -6.33
C ILE A 41 -4.66 -3.80 -6.11
N GLU A 42 -4.86 -2.89 -7.08
CA GLU A 42 -5.71 -1.72 -6.92
C GLU A 42 -7.20 -2.07 -6.82
N GLU A 43 -7.68 -3.03 -7.63
CA GLU A 43 -9.07 -3.50 -7.59
C GLU A 43 -9.43 -4.05 -6.21
N LYS A 44 -8.53 -4.84 -5.63
CA LYS A 44 -8.75 -5.41 -4.30
C LYS A 44 -8.69 -4.36 -3.20
N CYS A 45 -7.86 -3.33 -3.37
CA CYS A 45 -7.81 -2.22 -2.41
C CYS A 45 -9.16 -1.50 -2.37
N LEU A 46 -9.81 -1.31 -3.52
CA LEU A 46 -11.16 -0.76 -3.59
C LEU A 46 -12.18 -1.67 -2.90
N GLU A 47 -12.16 -2.98 -3.16
CA GLU A 47 -13.06 -3.95 -2.50
C GLU A 47 -12.92 -3.94 -0.97
N LEU A 48 -11.69 -3.84 -0.47
CA LEU A 48 -11.38 -3.90 0.95
C LEU A 48 -11.37 -2.51 1.64
N SER A 49 -11.74 -1.45 0.93
CA SER A 49 -11.66 -0.06 1.42
C SER A 49 -10.26 0.31 1.96
N ILE A 50 -9.21 -0.23 1.35
CA ILE A 50 -7.81 0.08 1.65
C ILE A 50 -7.41 1.31 0.81
N PRO A 51 -6.91 2.40 1.43
CA PRO A 51 -6.41 3.55 0.69
C PRO A 51 -5.28 3.17 -0.27
N VAL A 52 -5.42 3.59 -1.53
CA VAL A 52 -4.42 3.36 -2.57
C VAL A 52 -4.16 4.64 -3.38
N LYS A 53 -2.89 4.97 -3.65
CA LYS A 53 -2.48 6.08 -4.51
C LYS A 53 -1.54 5.59 -5.60
N ARG A 54 -1.93 5.80 -6.86
CA ARG A 54 -1.05 5.59 -8.01
C ARG A 54 -0.19 6.83 -8.25
N ILE A 55 1.13 6.65 -8.35
CA ILE A 55 2.11 7.69 -8.66
C ILE A 55 2.91 7.24 -9.88
N VAL A 56 2.60 7.81 -11.04
CA VAL A 56 3.35 7.55 -12.28
C VAL A 56 4.50 8.55 -12.36
N ASP A 57 5.73 8.07 -12.14
CA ASP A 57 6.95 8.86 -12.23
C ASP A 57 8.12 7.97 -12.67
N ALA A 58 8.81 8.36 -13.74
CA ALA A 58 9.94 7.60 -14.27
C ALA A 58 11.22 7.79 -13.45
N ASP A 59 11.33 8.89 -12.69
CA ASP A 59 12.47 9.13 -11.82
C ASP A 59 12.23 8.46 -10.46
N LYS A 60 13.10 7.48 -10.14
CA LYS A 60 12.98 6.68 -8.92
C LYS A 60 13.08 7.54 -7.65
N SER A 61 13.96 8.54 -7.65
CA SER A 61 14.17 9.42 -6.49
C SER A 61 12.93 10.28 -6.24
N SER A 62 12.37 10.85 -7.30
CA SER A 62 11.13 11.62 -7.28
C SER A 62 9.94 10.75 -6.87
N PHE A 63 9.82 9.54 -7.43
CA PHE A 63 8.81 8.57 -7.03
C PHE A 63 8.88 8.26 -5.53
N SER A 64 10.06 7.88 -5.02
CA SER A 64 10.26 7.55 -3.61
C SER A 64 9.91 8.72 -2.69
N ARG A 65 10.28 9.95 -3.07
CA ARG A 65 9.89 11.16 -2.32
C ARG A 65 8.37 11.36 -2.29
N LYS A 66 7.69 11.22 -3.43
CA LYS A 66 6.23 11.38 -3.52
C LYS A 66 5.49 10.29 -2.76
N ALA A 67 5.96 9.04 -2.84
CA ALA A 67 5.43 7.92 -2.09
C ALA A 67 5.60 8.13 -0.58
N SER A 68 6.79 8.51 -0.15
CA SER A 68 7.09 8.84 1.25
C SER A 68 6.21 9.99 1.75
N TYR A 69 6.07 11.07 0.97
CA TYR A 69 5.22 12.20 1.33
C TYR A 69 3.77 11.76 1.55
N TRP A 70 3.20 10.96 0.64
CA TRP A 70 1.83 10.48 0.81
C TRP A 70 1.68 9.56 2.03
N LEU A 71 2.61 8.65 2.24
CA LEU A 71 2.54 7.69 3.35
C LEU A 71 2.73 8.37 4.71
N PHE A 72 3.78 9.16 4.88
CA PHE A 72 4.14 9.77 6.17
C PHE A 72 3.37 11.06 6.44
N GLU A 73 3.31 11.98 5.49
CA GLU A 73 2.73 13.31 5.72
C GLU A 73 1.20 13.29 5.58
N GLU A 74 0.66 12.67 4.52
CA GLU A 74 -0.78 12.67 4.28
C GLU A 74 -1.51 11.58 5.08
N MET A 75 -1.00 10.34 5.06
CA MET A 75 -1.67 9.19 5.69
C MET A 75 -1.21 8.92 7.13
N GLN A 76 -0.15 9.60 7.58
CA GLN A 76 0.39 9.49 8.94
C GLN A 76 0.72 8.04 9.28
N VAL A 77 1.32 7.31 8.34
CA VAL A 77 1.90 5.98 8.54
C VAL A 77 3.11 6.11 9.45
N ASP A 78 3.26 5.17 10.39
CA ASP A 78 4.36 5.14 11.37
C ASP A 78 5.70 4.71 10.74
#